data_AF-A0AAD6SF04-F1
#
_entry.id   AF-A0AAD6SF04-F1
#
_cell.length_a   1.000
_cell.length_b   1.000
_cell.length_c   1.000
_cell.angle_alpha   90.00
_cell.angle_beta   90.00
_cell.angle_gamma   90.00
#
_symmetry.space_group_name_H-M   'P 1'
#
loop_
_entity.id
_entity.type
_entity.pdbx_description
1 polymer ?
#
loop_
_entity_poly.entity_id
_entity_poly.type
_entity_poly.pdbx_seq_one_letter_code
_entity_poly.pdbx_strand_id
1 'polypeptide(L)'
;PWAQPGARPTLDLYFQLLRAEEERGCLNIEIKRWVTWMKEERDFLQYHECRLKEEGQAARVLQVRKYRMLQGRFYGLHQDRLLKLSRLPGFTGSIEPG
;
A
#
# COMPACT_ATOMS: atom_id res chain seq x y z
N PRO A 1 -22.12 9.62 -36.96
CA PRO A 1 -20.65 9.65 -36.70
C PRO A 1 -20.15 8.60 -35.68
N TRP A 2 -21.02 8.04 -34.82
CA TRP A 2 -20.66 7.06 -33.76
C TRP A 2 -20.45 5.62 -34.26
N ALA A 3 -20.78 5.32 -35.51
CA ALA A 3 -20.65 3.97 -36.11
C ALA A 3 -19.44 3.83 -37.05
N GLN A 4 -18.55 4.83 -37.12
CA GLN A 4 -17.34 4.81 -37.94
C GLN A 4 -16.28 3.92 -37.25
N PRO A 5 -15.76 2.85 -37.88
CA PRO A 5 -14.78 1.95 -37.25
C PRO A 5 -13.53 2.68 -36.75
N GLY A 6 -13.06 3.70 -37.48
CA GLY A 6 -11.90 4.52 -37.09
C GLY A 6 -12.14 5.49 -35.94
N ALA A 7 -13.40 5.77 -35.57
CA ALA A 7 -13.72 6.66 -34.45
C ALA A 7 -13.74 5.92 -33.09
N ARG A 8 -13.85 4.59 -33.09
CA ARG A 8 -13.89 3.77 -31.86
C ARG A 8 -12.56 3.80 -31.09
N PRO A 9 -11.38 3.58 -31.71
CA PRO A 9 -10.11 3.62 -30.99
C PRO A 9 -9.84 4.97 -30.33
N THR A 10 -10.25 6.07 -30.97
CA THR A 10 -10.10 7.43 -30.43
C THR A 10 -10.99 7.65 -29.21
N LEU A 11 -12.24 7.17 -29.24
CA LEU A 11 -13.15 7.22 -28.10
C LEU A 11 -12.67 6.32 -26.95
N ASP A 12 -12.17 5.13 -27.26
CA ASP A 12 -11.61 4.21 -26.26
C ASP A 12 -10.41 4.84 -25.56
N LEU A 13 -9.48 5.45 -26.32
CA LEU A 13 -8.34 6.17 -25.76
C LEU A 13 -8.79 7.32 -24.86
N TYR A 14 -9.79 8.09 -25.30
CA TYR A 14 -10.36 9.18 -24.51
C TYR A 14 -10.90 8.71 -23.16
N PHE A 15 -11.69 7.63 -23.14
CA PHE A 15 -12.23 7.07 -21.90
C PHE A 15 -11.15 6.40 -21.03
N GLN A 16 -10.13 5.80 -21.63
CA GLN A 16 -8.98 5.28 -20.88
C GLN A 16 -8.22 6.39 -20.16
N LEU A 17 -8.02 7.55 -20.81
CA LEU A 17 -7.39 8.71 -20.18
C LEU A 17 -8.23 9.24 -19.01
N LEU A 18 -9.55 9.37 -19.19
CA LEU A 18 -10.45 9.78 -18.10
C LEU A 18 -10.39 8.80 -16.92
N ARG A 19 -10.41 7.49 -17.20
CA ARG A 19 -10.33 6.46 -16.16
C ARG A 19 -8.98 6.47 -15.46
N ALA A 20 -7.88 6.65 -16.18
CA ALA A 20 -6.54 6.70 -15.57
C ALA A 20 -6.41 7.85 -14.56
N GLU A 21 -7.04 9.00 -14.85
CA GLU A 21 -7.10 10.15 -13.94
C GLU A 21 -7.89 9.85 -12.66
N GLU A 22 -9.04 9.19 -12.78
CA GLU A 22 -9.84 8.74 -11.64
C GLU A 22 -9.09 7.67 -10.81
N GLU A 23 -8.56 6.65 -11.47
CA GLU A 23 -7.81 5.56 -10.85
C GLU A 23 -6.59 6.09 -10.10
N ARG A 24 -5.90 7.11 -10.60
CA ARG A 24 -4.81 7.78 -9.88
C ARG A 24 -5.28 8.33 -8.53
N GLY A 25 -6.44 8.98 -8.50
CA GLY A 25 -7.05 9.48 -7.27
C GLY A 25 -7.38 8.36 -6.27
N CYS A 26 -8.00 7.28 -6.76
CA CYS A 26 -8.31 6.10 -5.94
C CYS A 26 -7.05 5.44 -5.38
N LEU A 27 -6.01 5.26 -6.21
CA LEU A 27 -4.74 4.65 -5.82
C LEU A 27 -4.01 5.49 -4.79
N ASN A 28 -4.05 6.82 -4.86
CA ASN A 28 -3.46 7.69 -3.84
C ASN A 28 -4.06 7.46 -2.46
N ILE A 29 -5.39 7.29 -2.38
CA ILE A 29 -6.09 6.97 -1.13
C ILE A 29 -5.66 5.60 -0.62
N GLU A 30 -5.59 4.61 -1.51
CA GLU A 30 -5.24 3.24 -1.14
C GLU A 30 -3.78 3.11 -0.69
N ILE A 31 -2.86 3.82 -1.33
CA ILE A 31 -1.45 3.92 -0.89
C ILE A 31 -1.38 4.43 0.55
N LYS A 32 -2.11 5.51 0.86
CA LYS A 32 -2.12 6.09 2.20
C LYS A 32 -2.67 5.09 3.23
N ARG A 33 -3.80 4.45 2.94
CA ARG A 33 -4.39 3.40 3.79
C ARG A 33 -3.41 2.26 4.05
N TRP A 34 -2.72 1.82 3.01
CA TRP A 34 -1.78 0.73 3.13
C TRP A 34 -0.55 1.09 3.94
N VAL A 35 -0.02 2.31 3.79
CA VAL A 35 1.05 2.83 4.66
C VAL A 35 0.60 2.89 6.12
N THR A 36 -0.59 3.41 6.38
CA THR A 36 -1.17 3.47 7.73
C THR A 36 -1.29 2.07 8.33
N TRP A 37 -1.85 1.12 7.57
CA TRP A 37 -1.98 -0.27 8.00
C TRP A 37 -0.64 -0.94 8.31
N MET A 38 0.40 -0.74 7.46
CA MET A 38 1.74 -1.29 7.71
C MET A 38 2.36 -0.75 9.00
N LYS A 39 2.11 0.53 9.33
CA LYS A 39 2.56 1.12 10.59
C LYS A 39 1.78 0.55 11.78
N GLU A 40 0.46 0.52 11.69
CA GLU A 40 -0.41 0.02 12.75
C GLU A 40 -0.15 -1.46 13.04
N GLU A 41 0.01 -2.31 12.01
CA GLU A 41 0.32 -3.74 12.22
C GLU A 41 1.69 -3.90 12.88
N ARG A 42 2.70 -3.10 12.49
CA ARG A 42 4.02 -3.13 13.13
C ARG A 42 3.91 -2.80 14.63
N ASP A 43 3.22 -1.72 14.97
CA ASP A 43 3.06 -1.25 16.35
C ASP A 43 2.24 -2.25 17.17
N PHE A 44 1.17 -2.81 16.59
CA PHE A 44 0.34 -3.85 17.18
C PHE A 44 1.16 -5.11 17.52
N LEU A 45 1.94 -5.62 16.56
CA LEU A 45 2.78 -6.80 16.79
C LEU A 45 3.86 -6.56 17.84
N GLN A 46 4.46 -5.37 17.85
CA GLN A 46 5.48 -5.01 18.85
C GLN A 46 4.87 -4.90 20.25
N TYR A 47 3.69 -4.28 20.37
CA TYR A 47 2.95 -4.21 21.62
C TYR A 47 2.63 -5.62 22.16
N HIS A 48 2.10 -6.50 21.32
CA HIS A 48 1.76 -7.86 21.74
C HIS A 48 3.00 -8.71 22.06
N GLU A 49 4.11 -8.53 21.35
CA GLU A 49 5.38 -9.20 21.69
C GLU A 49 5.84 -8.81 23.10
N CYS A 50 5.81 -7.53 23.45
CA CYS A 50 6.15 -7.03 24.78
C CYS A 50 5.18 -7.56 25.85
N ARG A 51 3.87 -7.45 25.63
CA ARG A 51 2.85 -7.90 26.58
C ARG A 51 2.96 -9.40 26.88
N LEU A 52 3.14 -10.23 25.86
CA LEU A 52 3.29 -11.68 26.03
C LEU A 52 4.59 -12.06 26.76
N LYS A 53 5.63 -11.22 26.64
CA LYS A 53 6.90 -11.40 27.36
C LYS A 53 6.71 -11.14 28.85
N GLU A 54 5.95 -10.11 29.21
CA GLU A 54 5.58 -9.82 30.61
C GLU A 54 4.70 -10.92 31.21
N GLU A 55 3.79 -11.49 30.42
CA GLU A 55 2.94 -12.62 30.82
C GLU A 55 3.69 -13.98 30.91
N GLY A 56 4.99 -14.02 30.61
CA GLY A 56 5.81 -15.25 30.68
C GLY A 56 5.49 -16.29 29.58
N GLN A 57 4.76 -15.92 28.53
CA GLN A 57 4.29 -16.83 27.49
C GLN A 57 5.33 -17.03 26.37
N ALA A 58 6.49 -17.60 26.72
CA ALA A 58 7.66 -17.68 25.83
C ALA A 58 7.39 -18.27 24.44
N ALA A 59 6.57 -19.33 24.34
CA ALA A 59 6.22 -19.93 23.07
C ALA A 59 5.43 -18.97 22.15
N ARG A 60 4.51 -18.18 22.72
CA ARG A 60 3.71 -17.21 21.97
C ARG A 60 4.53 -15.99 21.55
N VAL A 61 5.44 -15.52 22.42
CA VAL A 61 6.41 -14.47 22.06
C VAL A 61 7.22 -14.87 20.84
N LEU A 62 7.74 -16.11 20.80
CA LEU A 62 8.51 -16.59 19.66
C LEU A 62 7.69 -16.61 18.36
N GLN A 63 6.42 -17.00 18.42
CA GLN A 63 5.53 -17.00 17.26
C GLN A 63 5.25 -15.58 16.75
N VAL A 64 4.91 -14.65 17.64
CA VAL A 64 4.67 -13.24 17.28
C VAL A 64 5.93 -12.62 16.69
N ARG A 65 7.10 -12.87 17.29
CA ARG A 65 8.39 -12.38 16.79
C ARG A 65 8.70 -12.92 15.39
N LYS A 66 8.48 -14.22 15.15
CA LYS A 66 8.66 -14.82 13.82
C LYS A 66 7.76 -14.16 12.78
N TYR A 67 6.49 -13.98 13.11
CA TYR A 67 5.53 -13.31 12.23
C TYR A 67 5.94 -11.85 11.95
N ARG A 68 6.29 -11.08 12.98
CA ARG A 68 6.77 -9.70 12.84
C ARG A 68 8.01 -9.59 11.95
N MET A 69 8.97 -10.50 12.10
CA MET A 69 10.18 -10.53 11.26
C MET A 69 9.87 -10.85 9.79
N LEU A 70 8.91 -11.74 9.54
CA LEU A 70 8.44 -12.04 8.19
C LEU A 70 7.77 -10.80 7.58
N GLN A 71 6.81 -10.19 8.28
CA GLN A 71 6.12 -8.98 7.83
C GLN A 71 7.07 -7.82 7.59
N GLY A 72 8.07 -7.61 8.46
CA GLY A 72 9.08 -6.57 8.29
C GLY A 72 9.85 -6.66 6.97
N ARG A 73 10.11 -7.87 6.45
CA ARG A 73 10.74 -8.06 5.14
C ARG A 73 9.83 -7.64 3.99
N PHE A 74 8.53 -7.99 4.07
CA PHE A 74 7.54 -7.55 3.09
C PHE A 74 7.39 -6.04 3.10
N TYR A 75 7.27 -5.42 4.28
CA TYR A 75 7.16 -3.98 4.40
C TYR A 75 8.40 -3.25 3.87
N GLY A 76 9.60 -3.76 4.11
CA GLY A 76 10.83 -3.15 3.56
C GLY A 76 10.78 -3.07 2.03
N LEU A 77 10.39 -4.16 1.36
CA LEU A 77 10.21 -4.18 -0.08
C LEU A 77 9.12 -3.20 -0.55
N HIS A 78 8.01 -3.11 0.18
CA HIS A 78 6.91 -2.22 -0.16
C HIS A 78 7.27 -0.75 0.06
N GLN A 79 7.98 -0.42 1.14
CA GLN A 79 8.51 0.92 1.41
C GLN A 79 9.45 1.39 0.29
N ASP A 80 10.35 0.52 -0.18
CA ASP A 80 11.24 0.84 -1.30
C ASP A 80 10.47 1.13 -2.60
N ARG A 81 9.41 0.36 -2.88
CA ARG A 81 8.55 0.57 -4.05
C ARG A 81 7.74 1.86 -3.93
N LEU A 82 7.16 2.13 -2.76
CA LEU A 82 6.42 3.36 -2.49
C LEU A 82 7.31 4.59 -2.59
N LEU A 83 8.57 4.50 -2.12
CA LEU A 83 9.55 5.58 -2.27
C LEU A 83 9.94 5.83 -3.72
N LYS A 84 10.02 4.77 -4.54
CA LYS A 84 10.23 4.93 -6.00
C LYS A 84 9.01 5.55 -6.66
N LEU A 85 7.81 5.12 -6.28
CA LEU A 85 6.53 5.63 -6.78
C LEU A 85 6.36 7.12 -6.47
N SER A 86 6.69 7.55 -5.24
CA SER A 86 6.57 8.94 -4.81
C SER A 86 7.51 9.90 -5.55
N ARG A 87 8.55 9.37 -6.20
CA ARG A 87 9.50 10.12 -7.03
C ARG A 87 9.09 10.21 -8.50
N LEU A 88 8.05 9.50 -8.93
CA LEU A 88 7.61 9.55 -10.32
C LEU A 88 6.93 10.90 -10.64
N PRO A 89 7.15 11.47 -11.84
CA PRO A 89 6.43 12.64 -12.27
C PRO A 89 4.93 12.33 -12.36
N GLY A 90 4.09 13.19 -11.78
CA GLY A 90 2.64 13.01 -11.75
C GLY A 90 2.11 12.24 -10.54
N PHE A 91 2.96 11.82 -9.61
CA PHE A 91 2.51 11.35 -8.30
C PHE A 91 1.98 12.55 -7.48
N THR A 92 0.75 12.41 -6.97
CA THR A 92 0.06 13.45 -6.19
C THR A 92 -0.41 12.95 -4.83
N GLY A 93 -0.11 11.70 -4.49
CA GLY A 93 -0.48 11.07 -3.23
C GLY A 93 0.50 11.37 -2.09
N SER A 94 0.33 10.66 -0.98
CA SER A 94 1.25 10.69 0.16
C SER A 94 1.66 9.27 0.55
N ILE A 95 2.93 9.13 0.93
CA ILE A 95 3.48 7.90 1.52
C ILE A 95 3.70 8.04 3.04
N GLU A 96 3.21 9.14 3.63
CA GLU A 96 3.22 9.33 5.07
C GLU A 96 1.96 8.70 5.69
N PRO A 97 2.09 8.02 6.85
CA PRO A 97 0.95 7.51 7.58
C PRO A 97 0.00 8.62 8.03
N GLY A 98 -1.31 8.34 8.02
CA GLY A 98 -2.34 9.19 8.63
C GLY A 98 -3.65 9.21 7.87
#